data_AF-A0A941MBJ9-F1
#
_entry.id   AF-A0A941MBJ9-F1
#
_cell.length_a   1.000
_cell.length_b   1.000
_cell.length_c   1.000
_cell.angle_alpha   90.00
_cell.angle_beta   90.00
_cell.angle_gamma   90.00
#
_symmetry.space_group_name_H-M   'P 1'
#
loop_
_entity.id
_entity.type
_entity.pdbx_description
1 polymer ?
#
loop_
_entity_poly.entity_id
_entity_poly.type
_entity_poly.pdbx_seq_one_letter_code
_entity_poly.pdbx_strand_id
1 'polypeptide(L)'
;MTEKELIPSAYSSAMQCDWQAWRVLASGELALDMPNENCCDMQAAVDIAEKLMPSVWRIATFSGGAPDTEYRNVRGEWLAFDVSANA
;
A
#
# COMPACT_ATOMS: atom_id res chain seq x y z
N MET A 1 35.15 -5.20 25.47
CA MET A 1 34.69 -4.74 24.15
C MET A 1 33.78 -5.82 23.62
N THR A 2 32.47 -5.62 23.70
CA THR A 2 31.49 -6.61 23.24
C THR A 2 31.11 -6.23 21.83
N GLU A 3 31.52 -7.03 20.84
CA GLU A 3 31.01 -6.94 19.47
C GLU A 3 29.49 -7.10 19.53
N LYS A 4 28.78 -6.01 19.26
CA LYS A 4 27.36 -6.10 18.92
C LYS A 4 27.31 -6.71 17.52
N GLU A 5 26.98 -8.00 17.44
CA GLU A 5 26.52 -8.62 16.20
C GLU A 5 25.41 -7.73 15.61
N LEU A 6 25.70 -7.15 14.45
CA LEU A 6 24.69 -6.47 13.64
C LEU A 6 23.73 -7.54 13.17
N ILE A 7 22.56 -7.63 13.82
CA ILE A 7 21.43 -8.41 13.33
C ILE A 7 21.18 -7.88 11.90
N PRO A 8 21.28 -8.71 10.85
CA PRO A 8 20.91 -8.29 9.51
C PRO A 8 19.49 -7.75 9.59
N SER A 9 19.28 -6.49 9.26
CA SER A 9 17.92 -5.96 9.25
C SER A 9 17.11 -6.87 8.32
N ALA A 10 15.97 -7.37 8.79
CA ALA A 10 15.02 -8.14 7.99
C ALA A 10 14.31 -7.22 6.99
N TYR A 11 15.08 -6.39 6.27
CA TYR A 11 14.60 -5.45 5.30
C TYR A 11 14.13 -6.22 4.08
N SER A 12 12.82 -6.23 3.86
CA SER A 12 12.19 -6.78 2.66
C SER A 12 11.58 -5.64 1.89
N SER A 13 12.08 -5.40 0.67
CA SER A 13 11.48 -4.44 -0.26
C SER A 13 10.05 -4.83 -0.65
N ALA A 14 9.72 -6.13 -0.60
CA ALA A 14 8.39 -6.65 -0.87
C ALA A 14 7.39 -6.45 0.29
N MET A 15 7.87 -6.11 1.49
CA MET A 15 7.03 -5.87 2.67
C MET A 15 7.01 -4.38 3.09
N GLN A 16 7.35 -3.45 2.18
CA GLN A 16 7.27 -2.01 2.43
C GLN A 16 5.83 -1.48 2.44
N CYS A 17 4.85 -2.35 2.71
CA CYS A 17 3.45 -2.02 2.82
C CYS A 17 2.85 -2.84 3.95
N ASP A 18 2.94 -2.32 5.16
CA ASP A 18 2.20 -2.87 6.29
C ASP A 18 0.72 -2.47 6.15
N TRP A 19 -0.16 -3.42 5.87
CA TRP A 19 -1.60 -3.20 5.83
C TRP A 19 -2.29 -4.08 6.88
N GLN A 20 -3.27 -3.52 7.57
CA GLN A 20 -4.01 -4.19 8.63
C GLN A 20 -5.29 -4.83 8.11
N ALA A 21 -5.92 -4.19 7.11
CA ALA A 21 -7.15 -4.67 6.51
C ALA A 21 -7.25 -4.23 5.04
N TRP A 22 -8.18 -4.85 4.33
CA TRP A 22 -8.55 -4.47 2.98
C TRP A 22 -10.07 -4.50 2.84
N ARG A 23 -10.59 -3.67 1.93
CA ARG A 23 -12.03 -3.57 1.64
C ARG A 23 -12.26 -3.49 0.14
N VAL A 24 -13.33 -4.11 -0.35
CA VAL A 24 -13.81 -3.89 -1.72
C VAL A 24 -14.70 -2.66 -1.71
N LEU A 25 -14.33 -1.61 -2.43
CA LEU A 25 -15.13 -0.39 -2.54
C LEU A 25 -16.17 -0.51 -3.66
N ALA A 26 -15.74 -1.08 -4.79
CA ALA A 26 -16.55 -1.33 -5.97
C ALA A 26 -15.89 -2.40 -6.85
N SER A 27 -16.49 -2.71 -8.00
CA SER A 27 -15.90 -3.66 -8.96
C SER A 27 -14.56 -3.14 -9.50
N GLY A 28 -13.46 -3.81 -9.12
CA GLY A 28 -12.11 -3.40 -9.50
C GLY A 28 -11.53 -2.27 -8.66
N GLU A 29 -12.19 -1.89 -7.57
CA GLU A 29 -11.72 -0.87 -6.63
C GLU A 29 -11.50 -1.47 -5.24
N LEU A 30 -10.27 -1.36 -4.74
CA LEU A 30 -9.86 -1.91 -3.46
C LEU A 30 -9.34 -0.80 -2.54
N ALA A 31 -9.61 -0.90 -1.25
CA ALA A 31 -8.99 -0.08 -0.23
C ALA A 31 -8.00 -0.91 0.60
N LEU A 32 -6.83 -0.34 0.89
CA LEU A 32 -5.86 -0.87 1.84
C LEU A 32 -5.82 0.05 3.06
N ASP A 33 -6.16 -0.51 4.22
CA ASP A 33 -6.15 0.20 5.49
C ASP A 33 -4.82 -0.08 6.20
N MET A 34 -4.03 0.96 6.42
CA MET A 34 -2.67 0.91 6.95
C MET A 34 -2.61 1.50 8.36
N PRO A 35 -1.61 1.11 9.17
CA PRO A 35 -1.31 1.78 10.43
C PRO A 35 -1.04 3.28 10.21
N ASN A 36 -1.17 4.07 11.28
CA ASN A 36 -0.86 5.49 11.23
C ASN A 36 0.61 5.74 10.86
N GLU A 37 0.87 6.82 10.12
CA GLU A 37 2.21 7.21 9.64
C GLU A 37 2.91 6.17 8.75
N ASN A 38 2.18 5.16 8.26
CA ASN A 38 2.71 4.21 7.31
C ASN A 38 2.65 4.79 5.88
N CYS A 39 3.75 4.66 5.15
CA CYS A 39 3.84 5.00 3.74
C CYS A 39 4.13 3.70 2.98
N CYS A 40 3.17 3.30 2.15
CA CYS A 40 3.28 2.07 1.37
C CYS A 40 3.99 2.32 0.04
N ASP A 41 4.93 1.44 -0.31
CA ASP A 41 5.49 1.42 -1.66
C ASP A 41 4.40 1.07 -2.69
N MET A 42 4.37 1.79 -3.81
CA MET A 42 3.34 1.60 -4.85
C MET A 42 3.36 0.16 -5.40
N GLN A 43 4.55 -0.39 -5.69
CA GLN A 43 4.64 -1.75 -6.25
C GLN A 43 4.12 -2.77 -5.24
N ALA A 44 4.46 -2.59 -3.95
CA ALA A 44 3.91 -3.43 -2.90
C ALA A 44 2.38 -3.34 -2.86
N ALA A 45 1.79 -2.14 -2.83
CA ALA A 45 0.32 -1.95 -2.86
C ALA A 45 -0.33 -2.68 -4.04
N VAL A 46 0.25 -2.56 -5.23
CA VAL A 46 -0.22 -3.21 -6.46
C VAL A 46 -0.16 -4.73 -6.35
N ASP A 47 1.00 -5.28 -5.95
CA ASP A 47 1.19 -6.72 -5.82
C ASP A 47 0.19 -7.35 -4.84
N ILE A 48 -0.13 -6.63 -3.78
CA ILE A 48 -1.13 -7.04 -2.77
C ILE A 48 -2.52 -7.02 -3.39
N ALA A 49 -2.88 -5.89 -3.99
CA ALA A 49 -4.20 -5.69 -4.54
C ALA A 49 -4.52 -6.66 -5.68
N GLU A 50 -3.56 -6.95 -6.56
CA GLU A 50 -3.73 -7.91 -7.66
C GLU A 50 -3.91 -9.35 -7.16
N LYS A 51 -3.27 -9.72 -6.03
CA LYS A 51 -3.47 -11.03 -5.39
C LYS A 51 -4.85 -11.14 -4.73
N LEU A 52 -5.35 -10.06 -4.14
CA LEU A 52 -6.67 -10.00 -3.53
C LEU A 52 -7.80 -9.91 -4.57
N MET A 53 -7.55 -9.16 -5.65
CA MET A 53 -8.51 -8.85 -6.71
C MET A 53 -7.77 -8.70 -8.04
N PRO A 54 -7.69 -9.77 -8.87
CA PRO A 54 -6.95 -9.75 -10.13
C PRO A 54 -7.42 -8.71 -11.16
N SER A 55 -8.63 -8.18 -11.02
CA SER A 55 -9.21 -7.15 -11.88
C SER A 55 -9.10 -5.73 -11.30
N VAL A 56 -8.26 -5.53 -10.27
CA VAL A 56 -8.12 -4.22 -9.64
C VAL A 56 -7.54 -3.21 -10.62
N TRP A 57 -8.16 -2.04 -10.70
CA TRP A 57 -7.69 -0.91 -11.49
C TRP A 57 -7.54 0.37 -10.64
N ARG A 58 -8.02 0.33 -9.38
CA ARG A 58 -7.89 1.43 -8.42
C ARG A 58 -7.65 0.88 -7.02
N ILE A 59 -6.67 1.46 -6.34
CA ILE A 59 -6.28 1.14 -4.96
C ILE A 59 -6.31 2.43 -4.16
N ALA A 60 -7.25 2.58 -3.24
CA ALA A 60 -7.26 3.67 -2.27
C ALA A 60 -6.51 3.24 -1.01
N THR A 61 -5.53 4.01 -0.57
CA THR A 61 -4.84 3.73 0.70
C THR A 61 -5.33 4.68 1.78
N PHE A 62 -5.40 4.16 3.00
CA PHE A 62 -5.78 4.91 4.18
C PHE A 62 -4.71 4.74 5.26
N SER A 63 -4.13 5.84 5.74
CA SER A 63 -3.15 5.83 6.83
C SER A 63 -3.84 6.24 8.13
N GLY A 64 -3.88 5.35 9.12
CA GLY A 64 -4.59 5.63 10.38
C GLY A 64 -6.09 5.90 10.21
N GLY A 65 -6.70 5.41 9.13
CA GLY A 65 -8.10 5.66 8.77
C GLY A 65 -8.36 6.93 7.96
N ALA A 66 -7.34 7.76 7.72
CA ALA A 66 -7.45 8.94 6.86
C ALA A 66 -7.04 8.59 5.40
N PRO A 67 -7.72 9.13 4.37
CA PRO A 67 -7.25 9.04 2.99
C PRO A 67 -5.80 9.50 2.86
N ASP A 68 -4.99 8.74 2.13
CA ASP A 68 -3.57 9.05 1.93
C ASP A 68 -3.25 9.15 0.43
N THR A 69 -2.86 8.02 -0.16
CA THR A 69 -2.49 7.92 -1.57
C THR A 69 -3.48 7.03 -2.30
N GLU A 70 -3.76 7.35 -3.56
CA GLU A 70 -4.53 6.50 -4.44
C GLU A 70 -3.68 6.09 -5.64
N TYR A 71 -3.69 4.80 -5.97
CA TYR A 71 -3.05 4.27 -7.17
C TYR A 71 -4.11 3.89 -8.20
N ARG A 72 -3.90 4.27 -9.46
CA ARG A 72 -4.80 3.92 -10.58
C ARG A 72 -4.02 3.32 -11.74
N ASN A 73 -4.55 2.24 -12.30
CA ASN A 73 -4.05 1.66 -13.53
C ASN A 73 -4.68 2.41 -14.73
N VAL A 74 -3.88 3.20 -15.42
CA VAL A 74 -4.28 3.94 -16.61
C VAL A 74 -3.60 3.29 -17.81
N ARG A 75 -4.35 2.46 -18.55
CA ARG A 75 -3.88 1.78 -19.77
C ARG A 75 -2.62 0.91 -19.57
N GLY A 76 -2.54 0.22 -18.44
CA GLY A 76 -1.43 -0.68 -18.12
C GLY A 76 -0.31 -0.03 -17.29
N GLU A 77 -0.41 1.27 -17.00
CA GLU A 77 0.54 2.00 -16.16
C GLU A 77 -0.10 2.39 -14.83
N TRP A 78 0.55 2.08 -13.72
CA TRP A 78 0.12 2.50 -12.39
C TRP A 78 0.62 3.90 -12.07
N LEU A 79 -0.29 4.79 -11.72
CA LEU A 79 -0.02 6.18 -11.36
C LEU A 79 -0.48 6.45 -9.93
N ALA A 80 0.27 7.29 -9.20
CA ALA A 80 -0.06 7.70 -7.84
C ALA A 80 -0.70 9.09 -7.80
N PHE A 81 -1.72 9.25 -6.96
CA PHE A 81 -2.47 10.48 -6.74
C PHE A 81 -2.57 10.73 -5.24
N ASP A 82 -2.06 11.88 -4.78
CA ASP A 82 -2.25 12.32 -3.41
C ASP A 82 -3.73 12.72 -3.20
N VAL A 83 -4.39 12.09 -2.23
CA VAL A 83 -5.77 12.37 -1.85
C VAL A 83 -5.90 12.81 -0.39
N SER A 84 -4.78 12.94 0.32
CA SER A 84 -4.72 13.35 1.73
C SER A 84 -5.30 14.74 1.99
N ALA A 85 -5.27 15.61 0.99
CA ALA A 85 -5.82 16.97 1.07
C ALA A 85 -7.36 17.05 1.04
N ASN A 86 -8.06 15.95 0.79
CA ASN A 86 -9.53 15.89 0.72
C ASN A 86 -10.18 15.26 1.97
N ALA A 87 -9.40 15.05 3.03
CA ALA A 87 -9.82 14.45 4.30
C ALA A 87 -10.38 15.47 5.30
#